data_AF-A0A960XM59-F1
#
_entry.id   AF-A0A960XM59-F1
#
_cell.length_a   1.000
_cell.length_b   1.000
_cell.length_c   1.000
_cell.angle_alpha   90.00
_cell.angle_beta   90.00
_cell.angle_gamma   90.00
#
_symmetry.space_group_name_H-M   'P 1'
#
loop_
_entity.id
_entity.type
_entity.pdbx_description
1 polymer ?
#
loop_
_entity_poly.entity_id
_entity_poly.type
_entity_poly.pdbx_seq_one_letter_code
_entity_poly.pdbx_strand_id
1 'polypeptide(L)'
;MTRASLLGRLQDLENRHAWEEFVEIYTPLIYGFSRNRGLREADAADVAQEVMRAVARHMPDFRYQPDKGAFRSWLFTVTRNKFNNFLAAWRRHPQGTGETAVQELLEAVPCPEQDDRWGREYQERMFEWACDQV
;
A
#
# COMPACT_ATOMS: atom_id res chain seq x y z
N MET A 1 15.16 -8.73 2.24
CA MET A 1 15.90 -7.46 2.12
C MET A 1 15.09 -6.56 1.19
N THR A 2 14.33 -5.60 1.73
CA THR A 2 13.61 -4.62 0.89
C THR A 2 14.63 -3.86 0.06
N ARG A 3 14.39 -3.75 -1.26
CA ARG A 3 15.28 -3.08 -2.20
C ARG A 3 15.39 -1.60 -1.85
N ALA A 4 16.41 -1.25 -1.07
CA ALA A 4 16.77 0.14 -0.80
C ALA A 4 16.95 0.93 -2.12
N SER A 5 17.35 0.25 -3.20
CA SER A 5 17.49 0.82 -4.55
C SER A 5 16.15 1.22 -5.19
N LEU A 6 15.07 0.43 -5.06
CA LEU A 6 13.77 0.80 -5.61
C LEU A 6 13.16 1.96 -4.82
N LEU A 7 13.23 1.91 -3.50
CA LEU A 7 12.70 2.98 -2.63
C LEU A 7 13.46 4.29 -2.80
N GLY A 8 14.78 4.23 -3.00
CA GLY A 8 15.57 5.41 -3.34
C GLY A 8 15.18 6.01 -4.69
N ARG A 9 14.94 5.18 -5.71
CA ARG A 9 14.49 5.64 -7.04
C ARG A 9 13.09 6.26 -7.02
N LEU A 10 12.23 5.84 -6.10
CA LEU A 10 10.87 6.36 -5.96
C LEU A 10 10.79 7.73 -5.28
N GLN A 11 11.88 8.23 -4.66
CA GLN A 11 11.93 9.61 -4.17
C GLN A 11 11.89 10.63 -5.32
N ASP A 12 12.36 10.22 -6.49
CA ASP A 12 12.21 10.97 -7.73
C ASP A 12 10.82 10.67 -8.35
N LEU A 13 9.92 11.63 -8.25
CA LEU A 13 8.56 11.53 -8.81
C LEU A 13 8.56 11.48 -10.35
N GLU A 14 9.63 11.95 -11.00
CA GLU A 14 9.75 11.90 -12.46
C GLU A 14 10.28 10.56 -12.96
N ASN A 15 10.75 9.68 -12.06
CA ASN A 15 11.24 8.35 -12.39
C ASN A 15 10.08 7.38 -12.70
N ARG A 16 9.42 7.59 -13.84
CA ARG A 16 8.25 6.82 -14.28
C ARG A 16 8.50 5.31 -14.26
N HIS A 17 9.68 4.85 -14.67
CA HIS A 17 10.01 3.42 -14.66
C HIS A 17 10.04 2.83 -13.25
N ALA A 18 10.58 3.56 -12.26
CA ALA A 18 10.54 3.09 -10.87
C ALA A 18 9.10 3.02 -10.34
N TRP A 19 8.27 4.00 -10.71
CA TRP A 19 6.85 4.02 -10.37
C TRP A 19 6.05 2.90 -11.05
N GLU A 20 6.34 2.57 -12.31
CA GLU A 20 5.74 1.45 -13.03
C GLU A 20 6.08 0.11 -12.36
N GLU A 21 7.37 -0.15 -12.08
CA GLU A 21 7.81 -1.34 -11.32
C GLU A 21 7.10 -1.42 -9.96
N PHE A 22 6.97 -0.29 -9.28
CA PHE A 22 6.31 -0.23 -7.97
C PHE A 22 4.82 -0.58 -8.06
N VAL A 23 4.12 0.01 -9.03
CA VAL A 23 2.68 -0.24 -9.25
C VAL A 23 2.45 -1.71 -9.60
N GLU A 24 3.28 -2.29 -10.46
CA GLU A 24 3.19 -3.69 -10.88
C GLU A 24 3.34 -4.66 -9.70
N ILE A 25 4.31 -4.43 -8.82
CA ILE A 25 4.57 -5.31 -7.67
C ILE A 25 3.47 -5.17 -6.61
N TYR A 26 3.10 -3.93 -6.27
CA TYR A 26 2.34 -3.68 -5.05
C TYR A 26 0.84 -3.53 -5.25
N THR A 27 0.36 -3.15 -6.44
CA THR A 27 -1.09 -3.06 -6.71
C THR A 27 -1.80 -4.40 -6.53
N PRO A 28 -1.30 -5.53 -7.09
CA PRO A 28 -1.95 -6.82 -6.93
C PRO A 28 -1.98 -7.30 -5.48
N LEU A 29 -0.95 -6.96 -4.70
CA LEU A 29 -0.86 -7.28 -3.28
C LEU A 29 -1.92 -6.53 -2.46
N ILE A 30 -2.07 -5.23 -2.69
CA ILE A 30 -3.07 -4.38 -2.00
C ILE A 30 -4.49 -4.77 -2.42
N TYR A 31 -4.68 -5.02 -3.71
CA TYR A 31 -5.94 -5.49 -4.26
C TYR A 31 -6.33 -6.85 -3.66
N GLY A 32 -5.42 -7.81 -3.64
CA GLY A 32 -5.62 -9.14 -3.03
C GLY A 32 -5.99 -9.05 -1.55
N PHE A 33 -5.26 -8.24 -0.77
CA PHE A 33 -5.57 -7.96 0.63
C PHE A 33 -7.02 -7.50 0.84
N SER A 34 -7.48 -6.60 -0.03
CA SER A 34 -8.83 -6.01 0.02
C SER A 34 -9.91 -7.00 -0.40
N ARG A 35 -9.68 -7.75 -1.49
CA ARG A 35 -10.61 -8.79 -2.00
C ARG A 35 -10.79 -9.93 -1.00
N ASN A 36 -9.69 -10.37 -0.37
CA ASN A 36 -9.70 -11.40 0.65
C ASN A 36 -10.53 -11.02 1.89
N ARG A 37 -10.83 -9.74 2.07
CA ARG A 37 -11.65 -9.21 3.17
C ARG A 37 -13.07 -8.82 2.74
N GLY A 38 -13.48 -9.25 1.54
CA GLY A 38 -14.86 -9.15 1.08
C GLY A 38 -15.22 -7.90 0.31
N LEU A 39 -14.28 -6.99 0.02
CA LEU A 39 -14.53 -5.87 -0.89
C LEU A 39 -14.77 -6.38 -2.31
N ARG A 40 -15.66 -5.73 -3.06
CA ARG A 40 -15.88 -6.03 -4.48
C ARG A 40 -14.68 -5.58 -5.32
N GLU A 41 -14.65 -5.99 -6.57
CA GLU A 41 -13.56 -5.62 -7.50
C GLU A 41 -13.35 -4.12 -7.60
N ALA A 42 -14.43 -3.35 -7.84
CA ALA A 42 -14.35 -1.88 -7.91
C ALA A 42 -13.83 -1.27 -6.59
N ASP A 43 -14.41 -1.67 -5.47
CA ASP A 43 -14.03 -1.17 -4.14
C ASP A 43 -12.55 -1.50 -3.80
N ALA A 44 -12.10 -2.70 -4.15
CA ALA A 44 -10.72 -3.12 -3.93
C ALA A 44 -9.74 -2.36 -4.84
N ALA A 45 -10.14 -2.05 -6.08
CA ALA A 45 -9.36 -1.20 -6.98
C ALA A 45 -9.27 0.23 -6.45
N ASP A 46 -10.36 0.79 -5.91
CA ASP A 46 -10.38 2.12 -5.31
C ASP A 46 -9.45 2.21 -4.10
N VAL A 47 -9.49 1.21 -3.20
CA VAL A 47 -8.56 1.13 -2.06
C VAL A 47 -7.11 1.06 -2.55
N ALA A 48 -6.82 0.26 -3.58
CA ALA A 48 -5.47 0.17 -4.13
C ALA A 48 -4.99 1.51 -4.71
N GLN A 49 -5.84 2.22 -5.45
CA GLN A 49 -5.53 3.56 -5.94
C GLN A 49 -5.26 4.55 -4.80
N GLU A 50 -6.07 4.53 -3.75
CA GLU A 50 -5.91 5.40 -2.58
C GLU A 50 -4.61 5.14 -1.82
N VAL A 51 -4.18 3.88 -1.75
CA VAL A 51 -2.88 3.51 -1.20
C VAL A 51 -1.76 4.03 -2.10
N MET A 52 -1.83 3.85 -3.42
CA MET A 52 -0.80 4.36 -4.34
C MET A 52 -0.66 5.88 -4.27
N ARG A 53 -1.79 6.61 -4.21
CA ARG A 53 -1.79 8.07 -3.99
C ARG A 53 -1.13 8.44 -2.67
N ALA A 54 -1.43 7.70 -1.59
CA ALA A 54 -0.79 7.94 -0.30
C ALA A 54 0.72 7.70 -0.37
N VAL A 55 1.17 6.65 -1.03
CA VAL A 55 2.61 6.37 -1.24
C VAL A 55 3.26 7.52 -2.01
N ALA A 56 2.71 7.92 -3.15
CA ALA A 56 3.23 9.02 -3.96
C ALA A 56 3.39 10.33 -3.16
N ARG A 57 2.43 10.63 -2.27
CA ARG A 57 2.50 11.82 -1.41
C ARG A 57 3.61 11.74 -0.34
N HIS A 58 3.88 10.55 0.20
CA HIS A 58 4.85 10.38 1.28
C HIS A 58 6.27 10.09 0.80
N MET A 59 6.42 9.62 -0.44
CA MET A 59 7.69 9.12 -0.94
C MET A 59 8.81 10.16 -1.03
N PRO A 60 8.56 11.44 -1.42
CA PRO A 60 9.61 12.46 -1.46
C PRO A 60 10.33 12.66 -0.12
N ASP A 61 9.58 12.54 0.99
CA ASP A 61 10.11 12.69 2.35
C ASP A 61 10.45 11.34 3.02
N PHE A 62 10.24 10.23 2.33
CA PHE A 62 10.38 8.90 2.91
C PHE A 62 11.85 8.57 3.18
N ARG A 63 12.21 8.54 4.46
CA ARG A 63 13.55 8.13 4.90
C ARG A 63 13.56 6.63 5.17
N TYR A 64 14.18 5.86 4.27
CA TYR A 64 14.37 4.42 4.46
C TYR A 64 15.26 4.16 5.67
N GLN A 65 14.69 3.59 6.74
CA GLN A 65 15.41 3.17 7.94
C GLN A 65 15.39 1.64 8.03
N PRO A 66 16.45 0.95 7.56
CA PRO A 66 16.48 -0.51 7.54
C PRO A 66 16.32 -1.16 8.92
N ASP A 67 16.66 -0.43 9.99
CA ASP A 67 16.66 -0.92 11.38
C ASP A 67 15.27 -0.88 12.05
N LYS A 68 14.28 -0.14 11.50
CA LYS A 68 12.99 0.12 12.16
C LYS A 68 11.81 -0.73 11.67
N GLY A 69 12.09 -1.77 10.90
CA GLY A 69 11.05 -2.57 10.26
C GLY A 69 10.72 -2.01 8.87
N ALA A 70 10.89 -2.89 7.90
CA ALA A 70 10.92 -2.61 6.47
C ALA A 70 9.73 -1.79 5.95
N PHE A 71 9.96 -1.05 4.85
CA PHE A 71 8.94 -0.43 4.00
C PHE A 71 7.64 -1.23 3.85
N ARG A 72 7.76 -2.56 3.78
CA ARG A 72 6.65 -3.51 3.78
C ARG A 72 5.67 -3.34 4.95
N SER A 73 6.15 -3.15 6.17
CA SER A 73 5.32 -2.94 7.37
C SER A 73 4.63 -1.57 7.35
N TRP A 74 5.34 -0.55 6.85
CA TRP A 74 4.75 0.76 6.63
C TRP A 74 3.64 0.70 5.57
N LEU A 75 3.91 0.07 4.42
CA LEU A 75 2.93 -0.10 3.34
C LEU A 75 1.70 -0.90 3.82
N PHE A 76 1.90 -1.94 4.63
CA PHE A 76 0.81 -2.66 5.26
C PHE A 76 -0.06 -1.75 6.12
N THR A 77 0.58 -0.91 6.94
CA THR A 77 -0.13 0.07 7.79
C THR A 77 -0.96 1.04 6.95
N VAL A 78 -0.37 1.61 5.89
CA VAL A 78 -1.08 2.50 4.95
C VAL A 78 -2.28 1.77 4.33
N THR A 79 -2.06 0.54 3.85
CA THR A 79 -3.09 -0.30 3.23
C THR A 79 -4.26 -0.56 4.17
N ARG A 80 -3.96 -1.02 5.39
CA ARG A 80 -4.98 -1.30 6.39
C ARG A 80 -5.76 -0.04 6.78
N ASN A 81 -5.08 1.09 6.94
CA ASN A 81 -5.72 2.36 7.29
C ASN A 81 -6.67 2.81 6.17
N LYS A 82 -6.26 2.71 4.91
CA LYS A 82 -7.11 3.02 3.75
C LYS A 82 -8.31 2.09 3.63
N PHE A 83 -8.12 0.80 3.83
CA PHE A 83 -9.20 -0.18 3.89
C PHE A 83 -10.22 0.14 5.00
N ASN A 84 -9.75 0.43 6.22
CA ASN A 84 -10.62 0.78 7.34
C ASN A 84 -11.37 2.09 7.09
N ASN A 85 -10.70 3.09 6.51
CA ASN A 85 -11.33 4.35 6.09
C ASN A 85 -12.45 4.12 5.08
N PHE A 86 -12.20 3.27 4.07
CA PHE A 86 -13.21 2.89 3.09
C PHE A 86 -14.42 2.25 3.78
N LEU A 87 -14.22 1.27 4.66
CA LEU A 87 -15.32 0.63 5.40
C LEU A 87 -16.08 1.62 6.30
N ALA A 88 -15.38 2.53 6.95
CA ALA A 88 -16.01 3.53 7.81
C ALA A 88 -16.83 4.54 6.99
N ALA A 89 -16.33 4.96 5.82
CA ALA A 89 -17.07 5.80 4.88
C ALA A 89 -18.32 5.08 4.36
N TRP A 90 -18.18 3.81 3.96
CA TRP A 90 -19.31 2.99 3.49
C TRP A 90 -20.40 2.81 4.55
N ARG A 91 -20.02 2.62 5.82
CA ARG A 91 -20.97 2.53 6.94
C ARG A 91 -21.65 3.86 7.27
N ARG A 92 -20.95 4.98 7.09
CA ARG A 92 -21.49 6.33 7.35
C ARG A 92 -22.34 6.86 6.19
N HIS A 93 -22.11 6.37 4.98
CA HIS A 93 -22.80 6.80 3.76
C HIS A 93 -23.10 5.60 2.86
N PRO A 94 -24.35 5.11 2.81
CA PRO A 94 -24.82 4.32 1.67
C PRO A 94 -24.74 5.14 0.36
N GLN A 95 -24.64 6.47 0.44
CA GLN A 95 -24.43 7.39 -0.69
C GLN A 95 -23.65 8.65 -0.27
N GLY A 96 -22.50 8.93 -0.91
CA GLY A 96 -21.95 10.29 -1.01
C GLY A 96 -20.61 10.59 -0.31
N THR A 97 -19.56 10.76 -1.14
CA THR A 97 -18.41 11.70 -1.08
C THR A 97 -17.98 12.35 0.25
N GLY A 98 -16.67 12.32 0.53
CA GLY A 98 -16.03 13.36 1.35
C GLY A 98 -14.59 13.07 1.80
N GLU A 99 -13.63 13.64 1.09
CA GLU A 99 -12.17 13.44 1.14
C GLU A 99 -11.45 13.91 2.43
N THR A 100 -12.14 14.28 3.51
CA THR A 100 -11.51 14.99 4.64
C THR A 100 -11.09 14.09 5.81
N ALA A 101 -11.57 12.84 5.88
CA ALA A 101 -11.29 11.94 7.01
C ALA A 101 -9.92 11.23 6.94
N VAL A 102 -9.18 11.39 5.84
CA VAL A 102 -7.98 10.62 5.54
C VAL A 102 -6.74 11.11 6.32
N GLN A 103 -6.68 12.39 6.67
CA GLN A 103 -5.46 13.01 7.18
C GLN A 103 -5.26 12.76 8.69
N GLU A 104 -6.32 12.76 9.49
CA GLU A 104 -6.24 12.53 10.94
C GLU A 104 -6.09 11.04 11.32
N LEU A 105 -6.52 10.10 10.45
CA LEU A 105 -6.34 8.66 10.72
C LEU A 105 -4.92 8.15 10.39
N LEU A 106 -4.11 8.96 9.71
CA LEU A 106 -2.74 8.60 9.34
C LEU A 106 -1.76 8.69 10.52
N GLU A 107 -2.05 9.54 11.52
CA GLU A 107 -1.11 9.89 12.59
C GLU A 107 -1.25 9.04 13.86
N ALA A 108 -2.20 8.10 13.93
CA ALA A 108 -2.45 7.36 15.16
C ALA A 108 -2.73 5.86 14.96
N VAL A 109 -1.73 5.03 14.62
CA VAL A 109 -1.81 3.59 14.96
C VAL A 109 -0.43 2.94 15.23
N PRO A 110 -0.20 2.36 16.43
CA PRO A 110 0.91 1.44 16.67
C PRO A 110 0.67 0.10 15.94
N CYS A 111 1.73 -0.49 15.40
CA CYS A 111 1.73 -1.73 14.61
C CYS A 111 1.26 -2.95 15.43
N PRO A 112 0.07 -3.54 15.16
CA PRO A 112 -0.28 -4.88 15.59
C PRO A 112 0.24 -5.89 14.56
N GLU A 113 0.51 -7.10 15.05
CA GLU A 113 1.12 -8.25 14.37
C GLU A 113 0.77 -8.36 12.88
N GLN A 114 1.80 -8.61 12.07
CA GLN A 114 1.69 -8.74 10.63
C GLN A 114 0.63 -9.80 10.31
N ASP A 115 -0.31 -9.48 9.42
CA ASP A 115 -1.13 -10.51 8.80
C ASP A 115 -0.19 -11.49 8.11
N ASP A 116 -0.02 -12.70 8.66
CA ASP A 116 0.87 -13.73 8.12
C ASP A 116 0.60 -14.03 6.64
N ARG A 117 -0.64 -13.76 6.17
CA ARG A 117 -1.01 -13.89 4.77
C ARG A 117 -0.42 -12.78 3.91
N TRP A 118 -0.49 -11.51 4.36
CA TRP A 118 0.24 -10.41 3.72
C TRP A 118 1.71 -10.77 3.62
N GLY A 119 2.25 -11.33 4.72
CA GLY A 119 3.52 -12.07 4.85
C GLY A 119 3.90 -12.81 3.58
N ARG A 120 3.14 -13.86 3.31
CA ARG A 120 3.34 -14.82 2.22
C ARG A 120 3.04 -14.24 0.83
N GLU A 121 1.91 -13.55 0.66
CA GLU A 121 1.53 -12.97 -0.63
C GLU A 121 2.61 -12.03 -1.16
N TYR A 122 3.20 -11.21 -0.28
CA TYR A 122 4.35 -10.38 -0.65
C TYR A 122 5.55 -11.22 -1.13
N GLN A 123 5.87 -12.33 -0.47
CA GLN A 123 7.01 -13.18 -0.86
C GLN A 123 6.77 -13.84 -2.21
N GLU A 124 5.55 -14.35 -2.44
CA GLU A 124 5.13 -14.96 -3.70
C GLU A 124 5.21 -13.95 -4.85
N ARG A 125 4.62 -12.76 -4.67
CA ARG A 125 4.65 -11.69 -5.69
C ARG A 125 6.06 -11.23 -6.01
N MET A 126 6.91 -11.10 -4.99
CA MET A 126 8.31 -10.75 -5.18
C MET A 126 9.07 -11.84 -5.94
N PHE A 127 8.72 -13.11 -5.74
CA PHE A 127 9.32 -14.22 -6.47
C PHE A 127 8.84 -14.24 -7.93
N GLU A 128 7.53 -14.12 -8.18
CA GLU A 128 6.94 -14.03 -9.52
C GLU A 128 7.59 -12.93 -10.34
N TRP A 129 7.64 -11.70 -9.79
CA TRP A 129 8.24 -10.56 -10.47
C TRP A 129 9.74 -10.75 -10.72
N ALA A 130 10.47 -11.36 -9.79
CA ALA A 130 11.90 -11.61 -9.96
C ALA A 130 12.20 -12.65 -11.05
N CYS A 131 11.30 -13.61 -11.28
CA CYS A 131 11.41 -14.59 -12.35
C CYS A 131 11.13 -14.00 -13.73
N ASP A 132 10.23 -13.02 -13.83
CA ASP A 132 9.87 -12.35 -15.10
C ASP A 132 10.93 -11.37 -15.62
N GLN A 133 11.95 -11.06 -14.81
CA GLN A 133 13.02 -10.10 -15.14
C GLN A 133 14.35 -10.79 -15.50
N VAL A 134 14.35 -12.10 -15.80
CA VAL A 134 15.52 -12.92 -16.17
C VAL A 134 15.54 -13.26 -17.66
#